data_AF-A0A453KF72-F1
#
_entry.id   AF-A0A453KF72-F1
#
_cell.length_a   1.000
_cell.length_b   1.000
_cell.length_c   1.000
_cell.angle_alpha   90.00
_cell.angle_beta   90.00
_cell.angle_gamma   90.00
#
_symmetry.space_group_name_H-M   'P 1'
#
loop_
_entity.id
_entity.type
_entity.pdbx_description
1 polymer ?
#
loop_
_entity_poly.entity_id
_entity_poly.type
_entity_poly.pdbx_seq_one_letter_code
_entity_poly.pdbx_strand_id
1 'polypeptide(L)'
;AGFISLDCGGADDYTDGIGIQWTSDAKLVFGGQATNLPVQNQLQKQYSTLRYFPADTSKYCYTMNVRTRTRYLVRASFLYGNFDNSNVYPKFDLSLGATPWSTVIIDDADTPVVEEAIILAAAPTLSVCLSNASTGQPFISTLELRQFNGSLYYTDYEAQFFLALSARINFGADGNKSVRYPDDPFDRIWESDSLRRANYLVDVAPGTERITTTKPVFVGTELEPPEKVMQTAVVGQNGSLNYRLDLEGFPGNAWAVSYFAEIEDLAPDETRKFKLVVPGMPLFSKPTVDVEENAQGKYRLYQPGYTNVTLPFVFSFEFKKTNDSSKGPILNAMEIYKHVQITMGSQDANTMSSLASRYPQAGWAQEGGDPCLPVSWTWVQCSSEAAPRVLSITMSEKNITGSIPEELTKLSALVEL
;
A
#
# COMPACT_ATOMS: atom_id res chain seq x y z
N ALA A 1 2.71 20.26 -4.85
CA ALA A 1 3.03 19.28 -5.91
C ALA A 1 1.91 18.25 -5.87
N GLY A 2 1.37 17.88 -7.04
CA GLY A 2 0.15 17.07 -7.15
C GLY A 2 0.43 15.56 -7.13
N PHE A 3 -0.62 14.77 -7.39
CA PHE A 3 -0.54 13.31 -7.56
C PHE A 3 0.37 12.94 -8.73
N ILE A 4 1.04 11.79 -8.62
CA ILE A 4 1.68 11.11 -9.75
C ILE A 4 0.89 9.83 -9.97
N SER A 5 0.40 9.60 -11.18
CA SER A 5 -0.32 8.38 -11.54
C SER A 5 0.18 7.90 -12.88
N LEU A 6 0.74 6.69 -12.91
CA LEU A 6 1.30 6.07 -14.09
C LEU A 6 0.37 5.00 -14.60
N ASP A 7 -0.01 5.10 -15.88
CA ASP A 7 -0.68 4.05 -16.62
C ASP A 7 0.39 3.18 -17.29
N CYS A 8 0.64 1.99 -16.73
CA CYS A 8 1.73 1.15 -17.15
C CYS A 8 1.39 0.45 -18.48
N GLY A 9 2.22 0.67 -19.49
CA GLY A 9 1.92 0.21 -20.86
C GLY A 9 0.95 1.11 -21.64
N GLY A 10 0.37 2.13 -21.00
CA GLY A 10 -0.41 3.16 -21.67
C GLY A 10 0.46 4.05 -22.58
N ALA A 11 -0.06 4.43 -23.74
CA ALA A 11 0.66 5.24 -24.73
C ALA A 11 0.47 6.75 -24.55
N ASP A 12 -0.70 7.17 -24.05
CA ASP A 12 -1.13 8.57 -24.04
C ASP A 12 -1.48 9.03 -22.63
N ASP A 13 -1.24 10.30 -22.35
CA ASP A 13 -1.67 10.95 -21.12
C ASP A 13 -3.18 11.26 -21.19
N TYR A 14 -3.89 11.13 -20.06
CA TYR A 14 -5.31 11.46 -19.98
C TYR A 14 -5.76 11.81 -18.56
N THR A 15 -6.95 12.40 -18.46
CA THR A 15 -7.64 12.57 -17.19
C THR A 15 -8.79 11.57 -17.11
N ASP A 16 -8.90 10.83 -16.02
CA ASP A 16 -10.00 9.89 -15.82
C ASP A 16 -11.31 10.57 -15.38
N GLY A 17 -12.36 9.77 -15.21
CA GLY A 17 -13.69 10.26 -14.83
C GLY A 17 -13.79 10.84 -13.42
N ILE A 18 -12.76 10.67 -12.57
CA ILE A 18 -12.71 11.26 -11.23
C ILE A 18 -11.75 12.45 -11.15
N GLY A 19 -11.09 12.82 -12.26
CA GLY A 19 -10.24 14.00 -12.35
C GLY A 19 -8.75 13.73 -12.10
N ILE A 20 -8.32 12.47 -12.00
CA ILE A 20 -6.91 12.12 -11.84
C ILE A 20 -6.23 12.12 -13.21
N GLN A 21 -5.08 12.79 -13.29
CA GLN A 21 -4.23 12.76 -14.47
C GLN A 21 -3.34 11.52 -14.44
N TRP A 22 -3.40 10.74 -15.52
CA TRP A 22 -2.61 9.56 -15.78
C TRP A 22 -1.60 9.85 -16.88
N THR A 23 -0.36 9.43 -16.67
CA THR A 23 0.73 9.60 -17.64
C THR A 23 1.35 8.26 -18.02
N SER A 24 1.87 8.15 -19.24
CA SER A 24 2.59 6.95 -19.67
C SER A 24 3.82 6.65 -18.81
N ASP A 25 4.07 5.37 -18.55
CA ASP A 25 5.21 4.88 -17.79
C ASP A 25 6.52 4.75 -18.60
N ALA A 26 6.46 4.97 -19.92
CA ALA A 26 7.54 4.64 -20.87
C ALA A 26 8.90 5.32 -20.61
N LYS A 27 8.91 6.43 -19.85
CA LYS A 27 10.15 7.16 -19.51
C LYS A 27 10.70 6.82 -18.12
N LEU A 28 10.03 5.97 -17.36
CA LEU A 28 10.31 5.73 -15.94
C LEU A 28 10.78 4.31 -15.63
N VAL A 29 10.78 3.43 -16.63
CA VAL A 29 11.25 2.04 -16.52
C VAL A 29 12.01 1.64 -17.78
N PHE A 30 13.02 0.79 -17.59
CA PHE A 30 13.74 0.16 -18.68
C PHE A 30 13.27 -1.27 -18.88
N GLY A 31 13.13 -1.66 -20.15
CA GLY A 31 12.67 -2.98 -20.54
C GLY A 31 11.16 -3.16 -20.39
N GLY A 32 10.75 -4.43 -20.43
CA GLY A 32 9.35 -4.82 -20.46
C GLY A 32 8.63 -4.49 -21.76
N GLN A 33 7.46 -5.09 -21.94
CA GLN A 33 6.60 -4.92 -23.10
C GLN A 33 5.22 -4.45 -22.65
N ALA A 34 4.64 -3.53 -23.41
CA ALA A 34 3.30 -3.02 -23.17
C ALA A 34 2.28 -3.91 -23.92
N THR A 35 1.14 -4.17 -23.30
CA THR A 35 0.03 -4.85 -23.96
C THR A 35 -1.31 -4.31 -23.47
N ASN A 36 -2.34 -4.50 -24.29
CA ASN A 36 -3.72 -4.22 -23.93
C ASN A 36 -4.34 -5.46 -23.28
N LEU A 37 -5.18 -5.24 -22.27
CA LEU A 37 -5.96 -6.31 -21.68
C LEU A 37 -7.19 -6.64 -22.54
N PRO A 38 -7.51 -7.93 -22.74
CA PRO A 38 -8.64 -8.36 -23.55
C PRO A 38 -9.99 -7.99 -22.91
N VAL A 39 -10.04 -7.83 -21.58
CA VAL A 39 -11.25 -7.49 -20.84
C VAL A 39 -11.42 -5.97 -20.78
N GLN A 40 -12.10 -5.41 -21.79
CA GLN A 40 -12.41 -3.97 -21.87
C GLN A 40 -13.75 -3.58 -21.23
N ASN A 41 -14.59 -4.56 -20.89
CA ASN A 41 -15.94 -4.29 -20.44
C ASN A 41 -15.98 -4.17 -18.91
N GLN A 42 -16.08 -2.92 -18.44
CA GLN A 42 -16.43 -2.47 -17.07
C GLN A 42 -15.29 -1.99 -16.15
N LEU A 43 -14.03 -2.10 -16.54
CA LEU A 43 -12.91 -1.66 -15.69
C LEU A 43 -12.47 -0.21 -16.00
N GLN A 44 -11.88 0.43 -15.00
CA GLN A 44 -11.39 1.81 -15.12
C GLN A 44 -10.30 1.89 -16.19
N LYS A 45 -10.18 3.02 -16.92
CA LYS A 45 -9.32 3.15 -18.10
C LYS A 45 -7.86 2.77 -17.83
N GLN A 46 -7.34 3.04 -16.63
CA GLN A 46 -5.98 2.69 -16.20
C GLN A 46 -5.71 1.18 -16.07
N TYR A 47 -6.75 0.35 -16.21
CA TYR A 47 -6.67 -1.10 -16.27
C TYR A 47 -6.91 -1.63 -17.69
N SER A 48 -6.82 -0.79 -18.71
CA SER A 48 -6.91 -1.22 -20.11
C SER A 48 -5.57 -1.72 -20.66
N THR A 49 -4.47 -1.34 -20.00
CA THR A 49 -3.09 -1.69 -20.37
C THR A 49 -2.32 -2.21 -19.17
N LEU A 50 -1.25 -2.94 -19.47
CA LEU A 50 -0.21 -3.26 -18.49
C LEU A 50 1.16 -3.29 -19.17
N ARG A 51 2.21 -3.21 -18.35
CA ARG A 51 3.57 -3.56 -18.75
C ARG A 51 4.00 -4.85 -18.08
N TYR A 52 4.50 -5.80 -18.85
CA TYR A 52 5.05 -7.06 -18.35
C TYR A 52 6.53 -7.19 -18.66
N PHE A 53 7.23 -8.02 -17.87
CA PHE A 53 8.67 -8.20 -17.91
C PHE A 53 9.03 -9.68 -18.11
N PRO A 54 10.22 -9.98 -18.67
CA PRO A 54 10.74 -11.34 -18.71
C PRO A 54 10.74 -12.01 -17.33
N ALA A 55 10.35 -13.28 -17.28
CA ALA A 55 10.50 -14.13 -16.10
C ALA A 55 11.96 -14.62 -16.00
N ASP A 56 12.86 -13.70 -15.70
CA ASP A 56 14.30 -13.95 -15.55
C ASP A 56 14.78 -13.66 -14.12
N THR A 57 16.10 -13.71 -13.92
CA THR A 57 16.74 -13.39 -12.64
C THR A 57 17.02 -11.90 -12.49
N SER A 58 16.46 -11.04 -13.34
CA SER A 58 16.69 -9.60 -13.28
C SER A 58 15.64 -8.94 -12.39
N LYS A 59 15.86 -7.67 -12.06
CA LYS A 59 14.82 -6.80 -11.51
C LYS A 59 14.49 -5.68 -12.47
N TYR A 60 13.26 -5.18 -12.38
CA TYR A 60 12.77 -4.09 -13.20
C TYR A 60 12.22 -3.00 -12.31
N CYS A 61 12.90 -1.86 -12.28
CA CYS A 61 12.62 -0.77 -11.35
C CYS A 61 12.02 0.45 -12.04
N TYR A 62 10.92 0.94 -11.47
CA TYR A 62 10.41 2.28 -11.70
C TYR A 62 11.12 3.25 -10.76
N THR A 63 11.69 4.34 -11.27
CA THR A 63 12.31 5.38 -10.44
C THR A 63 11.56 6.70 -10.59
N MET A 64 11.02 7.20 -9.47
CA MET A 64 10.16 8.39 -9.45
C MET A 64 10.80 9.49 -8.61
N ASN A 65 10.66 10.73 -9.07
CA ASN A 65 11.13 11.91 -8.33
C ASN A 65 10.17 12.23 -7.17
N VAL A 66 10.73 12.41 -5.98
CA VAL A 66 9.99 12.73 -4.75
C VAL A 66 10.66 13.87 -4.00
N ARG A 67 9.93 14.50 -3.08
CA ARG A 67 10.50 15.49 -2.16
C ARG A 67 11.05 14.76 -0.95
N THR A 68 12.29 15.05 -0.59
CA THR A 68 12.88 14.53 0.66
C THR A 68 12.08 15.00 1.87
N ARG A 69 12.08 14.18 2.93
CA ARG A 69 11.35 14.42 4.19
C ARG A 69 9.85 14.63 4.00
N THR A 70 9.28 14.01 2.98
CA THR A 70 7.85 14.06 2.68
C THR A 70 7.28 12.65 2.68
N ARG A 71 6.09 12.47 3.25
CA ARG A 71 5.40 11.17 3.25
C ARG A 71 4.64 10.96 1.96
N TYR A 72 4.71 9.74 1.46
CA TYR A 72 3.99 9.32 0.27
C TYR A 72 3.24 8.03 0.56
N LEU A 73 1.96 7.98 0.16
CA LEU A 73 1.32 6.72 -0.19
C LEU A 73 1.83 6.31 -1.57
N VAL A 74 2.35 5.10 -1.65
CA VAL A 74 2.78 4.43 -2.87
C VAL A 74 1.82 3.28 -3.10
N ARG A 75 1.20 3.21 -4.27
CA ARG A 75 0.27 2.16 -4.65
C ARG A 75 0.69 1.55 -5.96
N ALA A 76 0.85 0.23 -6.00
CA ALA A 76 1.00 -0.54 -7.22
C ALA A 76 -0.23 -1.43 -7.41
N SER A 77 -0.72 -1.56 -8.64
CA SER A 77 -1.85 -2.45 -8.93
C SER A 77 -1.57 -3.38 -10.09
N PHE A 78 -2.16 -4.58 -10.00
CA PHE A 78 -1.85 -5.73 -10.83
C PHE A 78 -3.16 -6.39 -11.28
N LEU A 79 -3.67 -6.00 -12.44
CA LEU A 79 -4.75 -6.70 -13.12
C LEU A 79 -4.17 -7.61 -14.21
N TYR A 80 -4.31 -8.92 -14.04
CA TYR A 80 -3.69 -9.89 -14.95
C TYR A 80 -4.42 -10.00 -16.30
N GLY A 81 -5.74 -10.12 -16.29
CA GLY A 81 -6.58 -10.23 -17.50
C GLY A 81 -6.14 -11.33 -18.49
N ASN A 82 -5.36 -12.32 -18.03
CA ASN A 82 -4.77 -13.39 -18.85
C ASN A 82 -4.09 -12.87 -20.14
N PHE A 83 -3.35 -11.75 -20.02
CA PHE A 83 -2.80 -11.02 -21.17
C PHE A 83 -1.88 -11.86 -22.09
N ASP A 84 -1.26 -12.90 -21.54
CA ASP A 84 -0.34 -13.80 -22.23
C ASP A 84 -1.02 -15.07 -22.76
N ASN A 85 -2.33 -15.24 -22.52
CA ASN A 85 -3.12 -16.44 -22.83
C ASN A 85 -2.51 -17.74 -22.25
N SER A 86 -1.69 -17.65 -21.20
CA SER A 86 -1.03 -18.83 -20.63
C SER A 86 -1.95 -19.57 -19.64
N ASN A 87 -2.92 -18.87 -19.04
CA ASN A 87 -3.70 -19.34 -17.89
C ASN A 87 -2.81 -19.75 -16.70
N VAL A 88 -1.59 -19.23 -16.63
CA VAL A 88 -0.65 -19.46 -15.52
C VAL A 88 -0.61 -18.21 -14.68
N TYR A 89 -1.20 -18.27 -13.48
CA TYR A 89 -1.25 -17.11 -12.61
C TYR A 89 0.15 -16.67 -12.16
N PRO A 90 0.51 -15.39 -12.39
CA PRO A 90 1.84 -14.90 -12.02
C PRO A 90 2.05 -14.78 -10.51
N LYS A 91 3.29 -15.03 -10.09
CA LYS A 91 3.77 -14.80 -8.73
C LYS A 91 5.20 -14.26 -8.76
N PHE A 92 5.41 -13.09 -8.19
CA PHE A 92 6.70 -12.37 -8.19
C PHE A 92 6.80 -11.43 -6.99
N ASP A 93 8.01 -10.95 -6.70
CA ASP A 93 8.26 -10.05 -5.57
C ASP A 93 8.22 -8.58 -5.99
N LEU A 94 7.74 -7.75 -5.06
CA LEU A 94 7.71 -6.30 -5.13
C LEU A 94 8.61 -5.72 -4.03
N SER A 95 9.46 -4.75 -4.38
CA SER A 95 10.28 -4.02 -3.42
C SER A 95 10.09 -2.50 -3.51
N LEU A 96 10.23 -1.84 -2.37
CA LEU A 96 10.27 -0.39 -2.24
C LEU A 96 11.69 0.04 -1.90
N GLY A 97 12.39 0.58 -2.89
CA GLY A 97 13.85 0.70 -2.88
C GLY A 97 14.51 -0.67 -2.73
N ALA A 98 15.49 -0.77 -1.83
CA ALA A 98 16.14 -2.03 -1.46
C ALA A 98 15.29 -2.91 -0.52
N THR A 99 14.15 -2.41 -0.02
CA THR A 99 13.38 -3.09 1.01
C THR A 99 12.32 -3.99 0.38
N PRO A 100 12.26 -5.30 0.73
CA PRO A 100 11.15 -6.16 0.33
C PRO A 100 9.81 -5.57 0.82
N TRP A 101 8.82 -5.50 -0.06
CA TRP A 101 7.52 -4.93 0.24
C TRP A 101 6.45 -6.01 0.34
N SER A 102 6.19 -6.74 -0.75
CA SER A 102 5.19 -7.81 -0.80
C SER A 102 5.56 -8.84 -1.86
N THR A 103 4.97 -10.03 -1.78
CA THR A 103 4.97 -10.99 -2.89
C THR A 103 3.60 -10.90 -3.55
N VAL A 104 3.58 -10.45 -4.81
CA VAL A 104 2.37 -10.36 -5.61
C VAL A 104 1.94 -11.78 -5.99
N ILE A 105 0.72 -12.16 -5.63
CA ILE A 105 0.11 -13.44 -5.96
C ILE A 105 -1.18 -13.15 -6.71
N ILE A 106 -1.24 -13.55 -7.98
CA ILE A 106 -2.47 -13.54 -8.75
C ILE A 106 -3.19 -14.87 -8.53
N ASP A 107 -4.49 -14.83 -8.28
CA ASP A 107 -5.36 -16.00 -8.14
C ASP A 107 -6.67 -15.88 -8.93
N ASP A 108 -6.97 -14.67 -9.43
CA ASP A 108 -8.07 -14.35 -10.31
C ASP A 108 -7.60 -13.40 -11.43
N ALA A 109 -8.01 -13.67 -12.67
CA ALA A 109 -7.62 -12.87 -13.82
C ALA A 109 -8.31 -11.50 -13.85
N ASP A 110 -9.53 -11.41 -13.31
CA ASP A 110 -10.39 -10.23 -13.45
C ASP A 110 -10.40 -9.32 -12.22
N THR A 111 -9.76 -9.75 -11.13
CA THR A 111 -9.66 -8.98 -9.88
C THR A 111 -8.26 -8.34 -9.76
N PRO A 112 -8.15 -7.01 -9.62
CA PRO A 112 -6.86 -6.37 -9.41
C PRO A 112 -6.32 -6.66 -8.01
N VAL A 113 -5.06 -7.08 -7.93
CA VAL A 113 -4.29 -7.09 -6.68
C VAL A 113 -3.71 -5.69 -6.47
N VAL A 114 -3.85 -5.14 -5.28
CA VAL A 114 -3.42 -3.77 -4.94
C VAL A 114 -2.50 -3.83 -3.73
N GLU A 115 -1.31 -3.27 -3.88
CA GLU A 115 -0.33 -3.13 -2.81
C GLU A 115 -0.16 -1.65 -2.47
N GLU A 116 -0.35 -1.29 -1.20
CA GLU A 116 -0.13 0.07 -0.71
C GLU A 116 0.92 0.13 0.40
N ALA A 117 1.77 1.15 0.35
CA ALA A 117 2.73 1.47 1.39
C ALA A 117 2.75 2.98 1.68
N ILE A 118 3.04 3.35 2.91
CA ILE A 118 3.26 4.73 3.32
C ILE A 118 4.68 4.86 3.84
N ILE A 119 5.47 5.69 3.15
CA ILE A 119 6.92 5.84 3.40
C ILE A 119 7.30 7.31 3.51
N LEU A 120 8.23 7.60 4.42
CA LEU A 120 8.94 8.88 4.46
C LEU A 120 10.10 8.85 3.44
N ALA A 121 10.05 9.72 2.43
CA ALA A 121 11.11 9.80 1.43
C ALA A 121 12.42 10.33 2.05
N ALA A 122 13.42 9.46 2.17
CA ALA A 122 14.76 9.83 2.67
C ALA A 122 15.67 10.43 1.58
N ALA A 123 15.37 10.15 0.31
CA ALA A 123 16.14 10.53 -0.88
C ALA A 123 15.26 11.32 -1.88
N PRO A 124 15.84 12.03 -2.86
CA PRO A 124 15.07 12.76 -3.88
C PRO A 124 14.37 11.84 -4.91
N THR A 125 14.63 10.54 -4.84
CA THR A 125 13.98 9.54 -5.68
C THR A 125 13.47 8.39 -4.82
N LEU A 126 12.44 7.72 -5.31
CA LEU A 126 11.88 6.50 -4.76
C LEU A 126 11.76 5.47 -5.88
N SER A 127 12.16 4.23 -5.60
CA SER A 127 12.08 3.16 -6.60
C SER A 127 11.08 2.08 -6.18
N VAL A 128 10.33 1.55 -7.14
CA VAL A 128 9.49 0.36 -6.97
C VAL A 128 9.97 -0.68 -7.97
N CYS A 129 10.40 -1.84 -7.49
CA CYS A 129 11.00 -2.86 -8.33
C CYS A 129 10.22 -4.17 -8.30
N LEU A 130 10.10 -4.81 -9.46
CA LEU A 130 9.58 -6.15 -9.62
C LEU A 130 10.76 -7.11 -9.82
N SER A 131 10.75 -8.26 -9.15
CA SER A 131 11.83 -9.25 -9.22
C SER A 131 11.34 -10.65 -8.87
N ASN A 132 12.22 -11.66 -8.99
CA ASN A 132 11.99 -13.03 -8.51
C ASN A 132 10.67 -13.65 -9.01
N ALA A 133 10.49 -13.69 -10.33
CA ALA A 133 9.36 -14.39 -10.94
C ALA A 133 9.42 -15.90 -10.61
N SER A 134 8.43 -16.40 -9.87
CA SER A 134 8.32 -17.82 -9.54
C SER A 134 7.34 -18.56 -10.46
N THR A 135 6.27 -17.88 -10.89
CA THR A 135 5.33 -18.34 -11.91
C THR A 135 4.91 -17.16 -12.78
N GLY A 136 4.62 -17.43 -14.06
CA GLY A 136 4.19 -16.40 -15.01
C GLY A 136 5.22 -15.28 -15.23
N GLN A 137 4.80 -14.24 -15.95
CA GLN A 137 5.61 -13.04 -16.19
C GLN A 137 5.27 -11.97 -15.14
N PRO A 138 6.25 -11.30 -14.50
CA PRO A 138 5.98 -10.12 -13.69
C PRO A 138 5.35 -9.03 -14.53
N PHE A 139 4.39 -8.31 -13.97
CA PHE A 139 3.72 -7.23 -14.66
C PHE A 139 3.25 -6.16 -13.68
N ILE A 140 2.84 -5.01 -14.18
CA ILE A 140 2.24 -3.92 -13.41
C ILE A 140 1.24 -3.18 -14.29
N SER A 141 0.09 -2.83 -13.73
CA SER A 141 -0.98 -2.09 -14.42
C SER A 141 -0.91 -0.60 -14.09
N THR A 142 -0.73 -0.26 -12.81
CA THR A 142 -0.64 1.13 -12.36
C THR A 142 0.41 1.33 -11.28
N LEU A 143 0.96 2.54 -11.23
CA LEU A 143 1.81 3.00 -10.14
C LEU A 143 1.44 4.43 -9.75
N GLU A 144 1.01 4.62 -8.50
CA GLU A 144 0.40 5.85 -8.00
C GLU A 144 1.16 6.35 -6.77
N LEU A 145 1.55 7.63 -6.74
CA LEU A 145 2.10 8.31 -5.58
C LEU A 145 1.16 9.43 -5.14
N ARG A 146 0.83 9.45 -3.84
CA ARG A 146 0.03 10.50 -3.20
C ARG A 146 0.85 11.14 -2.10
N GLN A 147 1.11 12.43 -2.23
CA GLN A 147 1.84 13.19 -1.23
C GLN A 147 0.90 13.48 -0.03
N PHE A 148 1.34 13.12 1.17
CA PHE A 148 0.68 13.57 2.40
C PHE A 148 1.30 14.88 2.90
N ASN A 149 0.47 15.71 3.54
CA ASN A 149 0.89 16.93 4.22
C ASN A 149 0.75 16.75 5.74
N GLY A 150 1.49 17.55 6.52
CA GLY A 150 1.31 17.64 7.97
C GLY A 150 1.73 16.38 8.73
N SER A 151 0.91 15.96 9.70
CA SER A 151 1.16 14.82 10.60
C SER A 151 0.44 13.53 10.19
N LEU A 152 -0.28 13.53 9.06
CA LEU A 152 -0.92 12.33 8.52
C LEU A 152 0.10 11.19 8.43
N TYR A 153 -0.26 10.06 9.04
CA TYR A 153 0.55 8.83 9.06
C TYR A 153 1.93 8.98 9.73
N TYR A 154 2.11 9.99 10.60
CA TYR A 154 3.35 10.13 11.37
C TYR A 154 3.51 8.98 12.36
N THR A 155 4.73 8.44 12.44
CA THR A 155 5.13 7.50 13.49
C THR A 155 6.53 7.84 13.97
N ASP A 156 6.84 7.54 15.24
CA ASP A 156 8.19 7.71 15.80
C ASP A 156 9.26 6.85 15.09
N TYR A 157 8.82 5.87 14.30
CA TYR A 157 9.65 4.87 13.64
C TYR A 157 9.75 5.04 12.11
N GLU A 158 9.20 6.12 11.54
CA GLU A 158 9.11 6.33 10.08
C GLU A 158 10.46 6.46 9.36
N ALA A 159 11.55 6.59 10.11
CA ALA A 159 12.92 6.55 9.59
C ALA A 159 13.49 5.12 9.47
N GLN A 160 12.97 4.16 10.23
CA GLN A 160 13.41 2.76 10.20
C GLN A 160 12.38 1.81 9.62
N PHE A 161 11.11 2.22 9.51
CA PHE A 161 10.02 1.41 9.01
C PHE A 161 9.13 2.22 8.07
N PHE A 162 8.56 1.56 7.07
CA PHE A 162 7.39 2.06 6.36
C PHE A 162 6.16 1.24 6.75
N LEU A 163 4.98 1.79 6.47
CA LEU A 163 3.70 1.14 6.77
C LEU A 163 3.18 0.45 5.51
N ALA A 164 3.09 -0.87 5.48
CA ALA A 164 2.41 -1.62 4.41
C ALA A 164 0.94 -1.80 4.77
N LEU A 165 0.02 -1.47 3.87
CA LEU A 165 -1.41 -1.61 4.12
C LEU A 165 -1.79 -3.09 4.23
N SER A 166 -2.56 -3.43 5.26
CA SER A 166 -3.14 -4.76 5.43
C SER A 166 -4.67 -4.74 5.33
N ALA A 167 -5.30 -3.64 5.77
CA ALA A 167 -6.74 -3.43 5.60
C ALA A 167 -7.09 -1.95 5.63
N ARG A 168 -7.98 -1.49 4.74
CA ARG A 168 -8.67 -0.20 4.82
C ARG A 168 -10.14 -0.38 4.43
N ILE A 169 -11.00 -0.43 5.42
CA ILE A 169 -12.39 -0.89 5.26
C ILE A 169 -13.36 0.23 5.63
N ASN A 170 -14.37 0.43 4.78
CA ASN A 170 -15.57 1.22 5.00
C ASN A 170 -16.73 0.27 5.37
N PHE A 171 -17.17 0.34 6.63
CA PHE A 171 -18.28 -0.46 7.12
C PHE A 171 -19.62 0.21 6.81
N GLY A 172 -20.61 -0.59 6.42
CA GLY A 172 -21.93 -0.06 6.06
C GLY A 172 -21.99 0.61 4.68
N ALA A 173 -20.93 0.51 3.86
CA ALA A 173 -20.83 1.07 2.52
C ALA A 173 -21.98 0.66 1.56
N ASP A 174 -22.51 1.54 0.73
CA ASP A 174 -23.58 1.14 -0.21
C ASP A 174 -23.02 0.29 -1.37
N GLY A 175 -23.24 -1.02 -1.31
CA GLY A 175 -22.74 -1.99 -2.30
C GLY A 175 -21.22 -2.19 -2.26
N ASN A 176 -20.64 -2.56 -3.41
CA ASN A 176 -19.22 -2.92 -3.53
C ASN A 176 -18.32 -1.75 -3.96
N LYS A 177 -18.88 -0.55 -4.12
CA LYS A 177 -18.14 0.60 -4.64
C LYS A 177 -17.22 1.18 -3.56
N SER A 178 -15.93 1.28 -3.86
CA SER A 178 -14.96 1.93 -2.99
C SER A 178 -15.17 3.45 -2.92
N VAL A 179 -14.81 4.06 -1.79
CA VAL A 179 -14.68 5.51 -1.67
C VAL A 179 -13.20 5.89 -1.87
N ARG A 180 -12.93 6.87 -2.74
CA ARG A 180 -11.60 7.42 -3.00
C ARG A 180 -11.73 8.87 -3.49
N TYR A 181 -10.74 9.42 -4.19
CA TYR A 181 -10.85 10.75 -4.80
C TYR A 181 -12.10 10.90 -5.68
N PRO A 182 -12.80 12.05 -5.66
CA PRO A 182 -12.49 13.27 -4.89
C PRO A 182 -13.05 13.29 -3.46
N ASP A 183 -13.81 12.27 -3.04
CA ASP A 183 -14.37 12.21 -1.68
C ASP A 183 -13.26 12.10 -0.61
N ASP A 184 -12.16 11.40 -0.94
CA ASP A 184 -10.92 11.40 -0.17
C ASP A 184 -9.85 12.27 -0.87
N PRO A 185 -9.46 13.44 -0.31
CA PRO A 185 -8.46 14.34 -0.90
C PRO A 185 -7.05 13.73 -0.99
N PHE A 186 -6.77 12.66 -0.26
CA PHE A 186 -5.50 11.94 -0.31
C PHE A 186 -5.57 10.71 -1.23
N ASP A 187 -6.72 10.49 -1.85
CA ASP A 187 -6.99 9.39 -2.78
C ASP A 187 -6.66 8.00 -2.20
N ARG A 188 -6.88 7.81 -0.89
CA ARG A 188 -6.90 6.48 -0.30
C ARG A 188 -8.12 5.72 -0.81
N ILE A 189 -7.96 4.42 -1.04
CA ILE A 189 -9.07 3.55 -1.45
C ILE A 189 -9.65 2.91 -0.19
N TRP A 190 -10.89 3.26 0.12
CA TRP A 190 -11.68 2.67 1.20
C TRP A 190 -12.60 1.60 0.63
N GLU A 191 -12.31 0.36 0.95
CA GLU A 191 -13.01 -0.80 0.41
C GLU A 191 -14.29 -1.08 1.19
N SER A 192 -15.36 -1.48 0.49
CA SER A 192 -16.60 -1.87 1.14
C SER A 192 -16.41 -3.15 1.95
N ASP A 193 -16.94 -3.17 3.17
CA ASP A 193 -17.09 -4.37 4.01
C ASP A 193 -17.91 -5.48 3.35
N SER A 194 -18.62 -5.19 2.26
CA SER A 194 -19.40 -6.17 1.49
C SER A 194 -18.56 -6.91 0.43
N LEU A 195 -17.33 -6.45 0.15
CA LEU A 195 -16.42 -7.13 -0.76
C LEU A 195 -15.96 -8.45 -0.13
N ARG A 196 -16.31 -9.56 -0.76
CA ARG A 196 -15.90 -10.88 -0.32
C ARG A 196 -14.55 -11.22 -0.93
N ARG A 197 -13.56 -11.47 -0.08
CA ARG A 197 -12.30 -12.14 -0.45
C ARG A 197 -12.16 -13.38 0.41
N ALA A 198 -11.37 -14.35 -0.05
CA ALA A 198 -11.12 -15.56 0.71
C ALA A 198 -10.55 -15.19 2.10
N ASN A 199 -11.25 -15.62 3.16
CA ASN A 199 -10.88 -15.39 4.56
C ASN A 199 -10.67 -13.92 4.99
N TYR A 200 -11.21 -12.96 4.25
CA TYR A 200 -11.15 -11.54 4.58
C TYR A 200 -12.49 -11.07 5.14
N LEU A 201 -12.48 -10.48 6.34
CA LEU A 201 -13.66 -9.92 7.03
C LEU A 201 -14.81 -10.92 7.20
N VAL A 202 -14.53 -12.10 7.75
CA VAL A 202 -15.53 -13.16 7.99
C VAL A 202 -16.09 -13.11 9.41
N ASP A 203 -17.09 -13.96 9.69
CA ASP A 203 -17.72 -14.15 11.01
C ASP A 203 -18.60 -13.00 11.52
N VAL A 204 -19.41 -12.39 10.65
CA VAL A 204 -20.36 -11.32 11.01
C VAL A 204 -21.40 -11.79 12.05
N ALA A 205 -21.56 -11.01 13.11
CA ALA A 205 -22.45 -11.31 14.23
C ALA A 205 -23.93 -11.31 13.81
N PRO A 206 -24.76 -12.23 14.35
CA PRO A 206 -26.20 -12.12 14.24
C PRO A 206 -26.72 -10.80 14.82
N GLY A 207 -27.49 -10.05 14.05
CA GLY A 207 -27.99 -8.73 14.43
C GLY A 207 -27.05 -7.58 14.06
N THR A 208 -26.01 -7.82 13.25
CA THR A 208 -25.30 -6.74 12.56
C THR A 208 -26.20 -6.11 11.51
N GLU A 209 -26.48 -4.82 11.65
CA GLU A 209 -27.27 -4.03 10.72
C GLU A 209 -26.45 -2.88 10.15
N ARG A 210 -26.78 -2.47 8.93
CA ARG A 210 -26.09 -1.39 8.21
C ARG A 210 -26.93 -0.13 8.33
N ILE A 211 -26.28 0.97 8.68
CA ILE A 211 -26.94 2.26 8.84
C ILE A 211 -26.19 3.33 8.02
N THR A 212 -26.92 4.37 7.64
CA THR A 212 -26.37 5.48 6.86
C THR A 212 -27.05 6.79 7.27
N THR A 213 -26.36 7.90 7.06
CA THR A 213 -26.89 9.23 7.25
C THR A 213 -26.54 10.14 6.07
N THR A 214 -27.39 11.13 5.80
CA THR A 214 -27.10 12.20 4.84
C THR A 214 -26.61 13.47 5.55
N LYS A 215 -26.50 13.45 6.88
CA LYS A 215 -26.03 14.60 7.67
C LYS A 215 -24.52 14.72 7.58
N PRO A 216 -23.98 15.94 7.66
CA PRO A 216 -22.55 16.14 7.61
C PRO A 216 -21.88 15.57 8.86
N VAL A 217 -20.78 14.83 8.67
CA VAL A 217 -19.97 14.28 9.75
C VAL A 217 -18.65 15.03 9.84
N PHE A 218 -18.33 15.59 11.01
CA PHE A 218 -17.09 16.32 11.20
C PHE A 218 -15.90 15.37 11.30
N VAL A 219 -15.02 15.44 10.29
CA VAL A 219 -13.83 14.57 10.12
C VAL A 219 -12.48 15.30 10.24
N GLY A 220 -12.48 16.57 10.68
CA GLY A 220 -11.28 17.40 10.82
C GLY A 220 -10.37 17.01 12.01
N THR A 221 -9.95 15.75 12.06
CA THR A 221 -9.06 15.14 13.06
C THR A 221 -7.73 14.74 12.40
N GLU A 222 -6.83 14.05 13.10
CA GLU A 222 -5.45 13.81 12.63
C GLU A 222 -5.34 12.96 11.35
N LEU A 223 -6.22 11.97 11.14
CA LEU A 223 -6.14 11.07 9.98
C LEU A 223 -7.13 11.40 8.87
N GLU A 224 -8.02 12.39 9.10
CA GLU A 224 -8.95 12.95 8.13
C GLU A 224 -9.57 11.90 7.17
N PRO A 225 -10.25 10.84 7.66
CA PRO A 225 -10.99 9.94 6.77
C PRO A 225 -12.08 10.73 6.03
N PRO A 226 -12.46 10.33 4.82
CA PRO A 226 -13.46 11.05 4.05
C PRO A 226 -14.82 11.01 4.76
N GLU A 227 -15.54 12.14 4.75
CA GLU A 227 -16.87 12.28 5.37
C GLU A 227 -17.82 11.16 4.91
N LYS A 228 -17.76 10.81 3.62
CA LYS A 228 -18.59 9.78 3.00
C LYS A 228 -18.39 8.38 3.59
N VAL A 229 -17.19 8.06 4.08
CA VAL A 229 -16.94 6.82 4.83
C VAL A 229 -17.54 6.92 6.23
N MET A 230 -17.46 8.10 6.85
CA MET A 230 -18.02 8.32 8.18
C MET A 230 -19.56 8.46 8.19
N GLN A 231 -20.20 8.61 7.03
CA GLN A 231 -21.65 8.63 6.84
C GLN A 231 -22.29 7.23 6.76
N THR A 232 -21.48 6.17 6.77
CA THR A 232 -21.94 4.79 6.82
C THR A 232 -21.35 4.09 8.04
N ALA A 233 -22.10 3.11 8.56
CA ALA A 233 -21.63 2.26 9.65
C ALA A 233 -22.38 0.93 9.68
N VAL A 234 -21.81 0.00 10.46
CA VAL A 234 -22.53 -1.17 10.96
C VAL A 234 -22.78 -1.04 12.46
N VAL A 235 -23.92 -1.53 12.92
CA VAL A 235 -24.32 -1.57 14.33
C VAL A 235 -24.66 -3.00 14.76
N GLY A 236 -24.26 -3.38 15.96
CA GLY A 236 -24.57 -4.70 16.53
C GLY A 236 -25.81 -4.67 17.42
N GLN A 237 -27.02 -4.86 16.86
CA GLN A 237 -28.28 -4.75 17.61
C GLN A 237 -28.36 -5.70 18.82
N ASN A 238 -27.75 -6.87 18.69
CA ASN A 238 -27.68 -7.87 19.76
C ASN A 238 -26.53 -7.64 20.75
N GLY A 239 -25.88 -6.46 20.69
CA GLY A 239 -24.84 -6.05 21.63
C GLY A 239 -23.42 -6.45 21.25
N SER A 240 -23.19 -7.00 20.06
CA SER A 240 -21.84 -7.33 19.57
C SER A 240 -21.66 -7.07 18.08
N LEU A 241 -20.43 -6.74 17.70
CA LEU A 241 -19.90 -6.81 16.35
C LEU A 241 -18.63 -7.65 16.42
N ASN A 242 -18.52 -8.73 15.66
CA ASN A 242 -17.33 -9.57 15.59
C ASN A 242 -16.87 -9.74 14.15
N TYR A 243 -15.55 -9.80 13.97
CA TYR A 243 -14.94 -10.02 12.67
C TYR A 243 -13.65 -10.82 12.83
N ARG A 244 -13.32 -11.57 11.77
CA ARG A 244 -12.05 -12.26 11.59
C ARG A 244 -11.42 -11.83 10.27
N LEU A 245 -10.15 -11.42 10.32
CA LEU A 245 -9.32 -11.03 9.19
C LEU A 245 -8.10 -11.94 9.13
N ASP A 246 -7.78 -12.44 7.94
CA ASP A 246 -6.46 -12.99 7.66
C ASP A 246 -5.55 -11.85 7.18
N LEU A 247 -4.53 -11.55 7.99
CA LEU A 247 -3.58 -10.47 7.75
C LEU A 247 -2.29 -11.06 7.15
N GLU A 248 -2.13 -10.96 5.84
CA GLU A 248 -0.95 -11.49 5.15
C GLU A 248 0.36 -10.89 5.69
N GLY A 249 1.37 -11.75 5.81
CA GLY A 249 2.68 -11.39 6.36
C GLY A 249 2.73 -11.21 7.89
N PHE A 250 1.67 -11.50 8.64
CA PHE A 250 1.68 -11.55 10.10
C PHE A 250 2.04 -12.97 10.62
N PRO A 251 2.49 -13.16 11.88
CA PRO A 251 2.53 -12.19 12.98
C PRO A 251 3.55 -11.06 12.78
N GLY A 252 3.23 -9.87 13.27
CA GLY A 252 4.08 -8.70 13.08
C GLY A 252 3.58 -7.47 13.84
N ASN A 253 4.43 -6.46 13.94
CA ASN A 253 4.07 -5.17 14.54
C ASN A 253 3.22 -4.37 13.57
N ALA A 254 2.16 -3.78 14.07
CA ALA A 254 1.13 -3.10 13.32
C ALA A 254 0.86 -1.72 13.87
N TRP A 255 0.31 -0.88 13.01
CA TRP A 255 -0.45 0.29 13.38
C TRP A 255 -1.90 0.06 12.97
N ALA A 256 -2.82 0.12 13.93
CA ALA A 256 -4.24 -0.16 13.71
C ALA A 256 -5.09 0.96 14.30
N VAL A 257 -6.11 1.38 13.57
CA VAL A 257 -7.04 2.45 13.97
C VAL A 257 -8.46 2.07 13.58
N SER A 258 -9.40 2.37 14.46
CA SER A 258 -10.84 2.24 14.20
C SER A 258 -11.47 3.62 14.19
N TYR A 259 -12.49 3.80 13.36
CA TYR A 259 -13.19 5.06 13.20
C TYR A 259 -14.64 4.91 13.63
N PHE A 260 -15.06 5.78 14.53
CA PHE A 260 -16.40 5.81 15.11
C PHE A 260 -17.01 7.20 14.95
N ALA A 261 -18.26 7.26 14.56
CA ALA A 261 -19.08 8.46 14.64
C ALA A 261 -20.50 8.03 14.97
N GLU A 262 -21.13 8.68 15.96
CA GLU A 262 -22.54 8.47 16.23
C GLU A 262 -23.35 9.17 15.15
N ILE A 263 -23.99 8.39 14.28
CA ILE A 263 -24.74 8.87 13.12
C ILE A 263 -26.25 8.62 13.24
N GLU A 264 -26.70 8.03 14.34
CA GLU A 264 -28.11 7.98 14.73
C GLU A 264 -28.43 9.15 15.69
N ASP A 265 -29.66 9.68 15.65
CA ASP A 265 -30.09 10.66 16.64
C ASP A 265 -30.61 9.93 17.89
N LEU A 266 -29.69 9.63 18.81
CA LEU A 266 -30.02 9.01 20.08
C LEU A 266 -30.84 9.95 20.98
N ALA A 267 -31.77 9.39 21.76
CA ALA A 267 -32.45 10.16 22.80
C ALA A 267 -31.45 10.53 23.93
N PRO A 268 -31.72 11.59 24.73
CA PRO A 268 -30.78 12.04 25.77
C PRO A 268 -30.40 11.00 26.84
N ASP A 269 -31.25 9.98 27.05
CA ASP A 269 -31.03 8.86 27.97
C ASP A 269 -30.44 7.62 27.27
N GLU A 270 -30.33 7.64 25.94
CA GLU A 270 -29.69 6.59 25.16
C GLU A 270 -28.21 6.87 24.99
N THR A 271 -27.40 5.85 25.26
CA THR A 271 -25.94 5.89 25.10
C THR A 271 -25.45 4.66 24.33
N ARG A 272 -24.34 4.85 23.61
CA ARG A 272 -23.61 3.80 22.92
C ARG A 272 -22.23 3.61 23.52
N LYS A 273 -22.10 2.57 24.35
CA LYS A 273 -20.89 2.23 25.08
C LYS A 273 -20.50 0.78 24.87
N PHE A 274 -19.25 0.56 24.50
CA PHE A 274 -18.74 -0.78 24.18
C PHE A 274 -17.24 -0.86 24.42
N LYS A 275 -16.71 -2.08 24.41
CA LYS A 275 -15.28 -2.36 24.56
C LYS A 275 -14.79 -3.19 23.39
N LEU A 276 -13.57 -2.92 22.96
CA LEU A 276 -12.83 -3.82 22.09
C LEU A 276 -12.41 -5.06 22.88
N VAL A 277 -12.65 -6.24 22.35
CA VAL A 277 -12.25 -7.53 22.91
C VAL A 277 -11.42 -8.25 21.85
N VAL A 278 -10.15 -8.50 22.15
CA VAL A 278 -9.25 -9.25 21.29
C VAL A 278 -8.83 -10.51 22.04
N PRO A 279 -9.21 -11.72 21.57
CA PRO A 279 -8.86 -12.97 22.22
C PRO A 279 -7.35 -13.09 22.47
N GLY A 280 -6.98 -13.43 23.70
CA GLY A 280 -5.57 -13.55 24.10
C GLY A 280 -4.83 -12.22 24.31
N MET A 281 -5.45 -11.06 24.08
CA MET A 281 -4.80 -9.75 24.19
C MET A 281 -5.57 -8.79 25.15
N PRO A 282 -5.67 -9.10 26.45
CA PRO A 282 -6.52 -8.36 27.40
C PRO A 282 -6.06 -6.92 27.69
N LEU A 283 -4.83 -6.56 27.34
CA LEU A 283 -4.33 -5.19 27.49
C LEU A 283 -5.01 -4.21 26.52
N PHE A 284 -5.48 -4.68 25.38
CA PHE A 284 -6.17 -3.88 24.37
C PHE A 284 -7.67 -3.72 24.68
N SER A 285 -8.19 -4.49 25.65
CA SER A 285 -9.62 -4.52 26.00
C SER A 285 -10.03 -3.56 27.12
N LYS A 286 -9.20 -2.56 27.44
CA LYS A 286 -9.32 -1.78 28.68
C LYS A 286 -10.17 -0.50 28.57
N PRO A 287 -10.03 0.38 27.56
CA PRO A 287 -10.89 1.56 27.50
C PRO A 287 -12.28 1.20 26.99
N THR A 288 -13.31 1.62 27.74
CA THR A 288 -14.67 1.71 27.20
C THR A 288 -14.73 2.87 26.22
N VAL A 289 -15.26 2.63 25.02
CA VAL A 289 -15.62 3.68 24.08
C VAL A 289 -17.04 4.14 24.42
N ASP A 290 -17.22 5.42 24.66
CA ASP A 290 -18.50 6.13 24.61
C ASP A 290 -18.43 7.09 23.43
N VAL A 291 -19.16 6.79 22.35
CA VAL A 291 -18.93 7.44 21.05
C VAL A 291 -19.19 8.94 21.12
N GLU A 292 -20.30 9.37 21.72
CA GLU A 292 -20.63 10.80 21.80
C GLU A 292 -19.71 11.53 22.78
N GLU A 293 -19.37 10.93 23.92
CA GLU A 293 -18.45 11.54 24.88
C GLU A 293 -17.03 11.69 24.28
N ASN A 294 -16.53 10.63 23.65
CA ASN A 294 -15.19 10.61 23.07
C ASN A 294 -15.07 11.49 21.82
N ALA A 295 -16.11 11.55 20.97
CA ALA A 295 -16.13 12.42 19.79
C ALA A 295 -16.52 13.88 20.09
N GLN A 296 -16.92 14.15 21.34
CA GLN A 296 -17.44 15.45 21.79
C GLN A 296 -18.73 15.86 21.06
N GLY A 297 -19.63 14.89 20.87
CA GLY A 297 -20.97 15.05 20.30
C GLY A 297 -21.25 14.13 19.11
N LYS A 298 -22.51 14.12 18.67
CA LYS A 298 -22.99 13.38 17.50
C LYS A 298 -22.47 13.94 16.17
N TYR A 299 -22.40 13.09 15.15
CA TYR A 299 -21.86 13.39 13.81
C TYR A 299 -20.44 13.95 13.87
N ARG A 300 -19.62 13.43 14.79
CA ARG A 300 -18.21 13.80 14.93
C ARG A 300 -17.39 12.53 15.00
N LEU A 301 -16.20 12.58 14.42
CA LEU A 301 -15.28 11.47 14.38
C LEU A 301 -14.54 11.30 15.72
N TYR A 302 -14.52 10.06 16.21
CA TYR A 302 -13.57 9.54 17.18
C TYR A 302 -12.74 8.42 16.54
N GLN A 303 -11.41 8.50 16.68
CA GLN A 303 -10.46 7.64 15.97
C GLN A 303 -9.41 7.01 16.91
N PRO A 304 -9.80 6.09 17.81
CA PRO A 304 -8.85 5.39 18.67
C PRO A 304 -8.00 4.39 17.87
N GLY A 305 -6.73 4.27 18.23
CA GLY A 305 -5.81 3.34 17.58
C GLY A 305 -4.57 3.03 18.42
N TYR A 306 -3.76 2.10 17.90
CA TYR A 306 -2.50 1.64 18.47
C TYR A 306 -1.42 1.76 17.41
N THR A 307 -0.45 2.66 17.59
CA THR A 307 0.70 2.87 16.68
C THR A 307 1.74 1.76 16.74
N ASN A 308 1.70 0.91 17.77
CA ASN A 308 2.58 -0.23 17.89
C ASN A 308 1.88 -1.37 18.64
N VAL A 309 1.37 -2.35 17.89
CA VAL A 309 0.73 -3.56 18.42
C VAL A 309 1.16 -4.78 17.63
N THR A 310 1.48 -5.88 18.29
CA THR A 310 1.75 -7.15 17.59
C THR A 310 0.43 -7.85 17.28
N LEU A 311 0.09 -8.03 16.00
CA LEU A 311 -1.10 -8.77 15.60
C LEU A 311 -0.75 -10.18 15.11
N PRO A 312 -1.66 -11.16 15.24
CA PRO A 312 -1.52 -12.49 14.63
C PRO A 312 -1.91 -12.48 13.14
N PHE A 313 -1.59 -13.57 12.43
CA PHE A 313 -2.10 -13.81 11.07
C PHE A 313 -3.63 -13.83 11.04
N VAL A 314 -4.24 -14.71 11.84
CA VAL A 314 -5.71 -14.70 12.02
C VAL A 314 -6.07 -13.71 13.12
N PHE A 315 -6.45 -12.50 12.73
CA PHE A 315 -6.87 -11.45 13.66
C PHE A 315 -8.38 -11.48 13.85
N SER A 316 -8.81 -11.92 15.05
CA SER A 316 -10.22 -11.89 15.47
C SER A 316 -10.43 -10.80 16.50
N PHE A 317 -11.50 -10.03 16.37
CA PHE A 317 -11.86 -9.00 17.34
C PHE A 317 -13.38 -8.89 17.47
N GLU A 318 -13.83 -8.44 18.65
CA GLU A 318 -15.23 -8.18 18.97
C GLU A 318 -15.35 -6.79 19.60
N PHE A 319 -16.28 -5.98 19.14
CA PHE A 319 -16.79 -4.86 19.92
C PHE A 319 -17.99 -5.34 20.72
N LYS A 320 -17.93 -5.22 22.04
CA LYS A 320 -18.95 -5.76 22.95
C LYS A 320 -19.58 -4.66 23.78
N LYS A 321 -20.91 -4.57 23.72
CA LYS A 321 -21.74 -3.64 24.49
C LYS A 321 -21.46 -3.75 25.99
N THR A 322 -21.39 -2.62 26.69
CA THR A 322 -21.31 -2.59 28.16
C THR A 322 -22.69 -2.62 28.81
N ASN A 323 -22.76 -3.06 30.07
CA ASN A 323 -24.02 -3.19 30.80
C ASN A 323 -24.78 -1.87 31.00
N ASP A 324 -24.06 -0.74 31.01
CA ASP A 324 -24.60 0.61 31.17
C ASP A 324 -24.94 1.30 29.84
N SER A 325 -24.85 0.58 28.71
CA SER A 325 -25.23 1.09 27.40
C SER A 325 -26.66 0.72 27.03
N SER A 326 -27.36 1.65 26.37
CA SER A 326 -28.68 1.37 25.78
C SER A 326 -28.57 0.73 24.39
N LYS A 327 -27.61 1.18 23.56
CA LYS A 327 -27.42 0.74 22.16
C LYS A 327 -26.27 -0.25 22.02
N GLY A 328 -26.26 -0.99 20.92
CA GLY A 328 -25.15 -1.88 20.56
C GLY A 328 -23.94 -1.12 20.02
N PRO A 329 -22.77 -1.77 19.87
CA PRO A 329 -21.58 -1.14 19.26
C PRO A 329 -21.86 -0.63 17.84
N ILE A 330 -21.10 0.38 17.41
CA ILE A 330 -21.09 0.94 16.05
C ILE A 330 -19.66 0.88 15.51
N LEU A 331 -19.48 0.74 14.20
CA LEU A 331 -18.19 0.82 13.54
C LEU A 331 -18.38 1.43 12.14
N ASN A 332 -17.67 2.52 11.85
CA ASN A 332 -17.75 3.22 10.55
C ASN A 332 -16.63 2.77 9.61
N ALA A 333 -15.39 2.70 10.12
CA ALA A 333 -14.24 2.35 9.31
C ALA A 333 -13.11 1.75 10.14
N MET A 334 -12.13 1.13 9.49
CA MET A 334 -10.87 0.75 10.12
C MET A 334 -9.70 0.76 9.14
N GLU A 335 -8.50 0.97 9.68
CA GLU A 335 -7.24 0.77 8.97
C GLU A 335 -6.28 -0.11 9.79
N ILE A 336 -5.56 -0.99 9.11
CA ILE A 336 -4.47 -1.80 9.67
C ILE A 336 -3.29 -1.73 8.72
N TYR A 337 -2.13 -1.42 9.27
CA TYR A 337 -0.86 -1.41 8.57
C TYR A 337 0.14 -2.30 9.30
N LYS A 338 0.98 -3.00 8.54
CA LYS A 338 2.16 -3.69 9.05
C LYS A 338 3.38 -2.75 9.00
N HIS A 339 4.18 -2.75 10.06
CA HIS A 339 5.50 -2.11 10.03
C HIS A 339 6.48 -3.00 9.26
N VAL A 340 7.04 -2.46 8.18
CA VAL A 340 8.08 -3.13 7.38
C VAL A 340 9.39 -2.42 7.59
N GLN A 341 10.39 -3.14 8.09
CA GLN A 341 11.71 -2.58 8.39
C GLN A 341 12.43 -2.20 7.10
N ILE A 342 12.83 -0.93 7.00
CA ILE A 342 13.59 -0.39 5.88
C ILE A 342 14.97 -1.02 5.85
N THR A 343 15.34 -1.56 4.69
CA THR A 343 16.69 -2.02 4.39
C THR A 343 17.49 -0.84 3.85
N MET A 344 18.67 -0.59 4.43
CA MET A 344 19.55 0.52 4.04
C MET A 344 20.04 0.43 2.59
N GLY A 345 19.98 -0.76 1.98
CA GLY A 345 20.55 -0.99 0.65
C GLY A 345 22.04 -1.29 0.68
N SER A 346 22.62 -1.35 -0.50
CA SER A 346 24.06 -1.35 -0.70
C SER A 346 24.66 -0.03 -0.26
N GLN A 347 25.78 -0.10 0.46
CA GLN A 347 26.54 1.10 0.82
C GLN A 347 27.14 1.81 -0.42
N ASP A 348 27.23 1.10 -1.54
CA ASP A 348 27.81 1.61 -2.78
C ASP A 348 26.75 2.17 -3.73
N ALA A 349 25.47 2.17 -3.34
CA ALA A 349 24.33 2.57 -4.17
C ALA A 349 24.48 3.98 -4.77
N ASN A 350 24.90 4.97 -3.99
CA ASN A 350 25.09 6.34 -4.48
C ASN A 350 26.23 6.43 -5.50
N THR A 351 27.32 5.71 -5.27
CA THR A 351 28.47 5.65 -6.19
C THR A 351 28.07 4.98 -7.50
N MET A 352 27.34 3.86 -7.41
CA MET A 352 26.86 3.12 -8.58
C MET A 352 25.81 3.88 -9.37
N SER A 353 24.89 4.60 -8.71
CA SER A 353 23.93 5.50 -9.36
C SER A 353 24.65 6.63 -10.10
N SER A 354 25.69 7.21 -9.50
CA SER A 354 26.53 8.23 -10.16
C SER A 354 27.23 7.67 -11.40
N LEU A 355 27.79 6.46 -11.31
CA LEU A 355 28.40 5.76 -12.45
C LEU A 355 27.40 5.51 -13.58
N ALA A 356 26.23 4.94 -13.26
CA ALA A 356 25.17 4.66 -14.22
C ALA A 356 24.66 5.93 -14.92
N SER A 357 24.57 7.04 -14.19
CA SER A 357 24.13 8.34 -14.73
C SER A 357 25.01 8.89 -15.87
N ARG A 358 26.26 8.41 -16.00
CA ARG A 358 27.16 8.77 -17.10
C ARG A 358 26.77 8.13 -18.43
N TYR A 359 25.95 7.08 -18.40
CA TYR A 359 25.54 6.31 -19.57
C TYR A 359 24.01 6.27 -19.70
N PRO A 360 23.31 7.42 -19.73
CA PRO A 360 21.84 7.45 -19.65
C PRO A 360 21.14 6.79 -20.84
N GLN A 361 21.83 6.59 -21.96
CA GLN A 361 21.31 5.93 -23.16
C GLN A 361 21.63 4.42 -23.20
N ALA A 362 22.43 3.92 -22.26
CA ALA A 362 22.82 2.53 -22.22
C ALA A 362 21.82 1.73 -21.38
N GLY A 363 21.20 0.70 -21.97
CA GLY A 363 20.15 -0.08 -21.30
C GLY A 363 20.59 -0.70 -19.97
N TRP A 364 21.84 -1.20 -19.90
CA TRP A 364 22.40 -1.75 -18.67
C TRP A 364 22.51 -0.72 -17.53
N ALA A 365 22.62 0.58 -17.85
CA ALA A 365 22.68 1.65 -16.85
C ALA A 365 21.29 2.10 -16.37
N GLN A 366 20.21 1.53 -16.92
CA GLN A 366 18.83 1.87 -16.61
C GLN A 366 18.11 0.79 -15.76
N GLU A 367 18.80 -0.24 -15.29
CA GLU A 367 18.21 -1.29 -14.43
C GLU A 367 17.61 -0.73 -13.13
N GLY A 368 18.11 0.43 -12.66
CA GLY A 368 17.50 1.21 -11.60
C GLY A 368 17.54 0.56 -10.20
N GLY A 369 17.05 1.30 -9.21
CA GLY A 369 17.07 0.87 -7.81
C GLY A 369 18.47 0.72 -7.22
N ASP A 370 18.59 -0.07 -6.15
CA ASP A 370 19.85 -0.39 -5.48
C ASP A 370 20.72 -1.30 -6.37
N PRO A 371 22.05 -1.22 -6.44
CA PRO A 371 22.84 -2.09 -7.33
C PRO A 371 22.89 -3.55 -6.91
N CYS A 372 22.55 -3.88 -5.66
CA CYS A 372 22.70 -5.22 -5.09
C CYS A 372 21.37 -5.86 -4.68
N LEU A 373 20.38 -5.05 -4.29
CA LEU A 373 19.12 -5.51 -3.71
C LEU A 373 17.88 -5.12 -4.56
N PRO A 374 16.78 -5.88 -4.45
CA PRO A 374 16.69 -7.23 -3.87
C PRO A 374 17.48 -8.27 -4.68
N VAL A 375 17.77 -7.97 -5.95
CA VAL A 375 18.62 -8.74 -6.85
C VAL A 375 19.69 -7.81 -7.41
N SER A 376 20.92 -8.26 -7.61
CA SER A 376 21.97 -7.39 -8.15
C SER A 376 21.69 -6.99 -9.60
N TRP A 377 22.26 -5.87 -10.04
CA TRP A 377 22.25 -5.53 -11.46
C TRP A 377 22.94 -6.63 -12.27
N THR A 378 22.51 -6.82 -13.53
CA THR A 378 23.00 -7.92 -14.38
C THR A 378 24.51 -7.87 -14.65
N TRP A 379 25.12 -6.70 -14.46
CA TRP A 379 26.55 -6.44 -14.66
C TRP A 379 27.30 -6.19 -13.35
N VAL A 380 26.70 -6.51 -12.20
CA VAL A 380 27.28 -6.29 -10.87
C VAL A 380 27.18 -7.56 -10.04
N GLN A 381 28.27 -7.92 -9.36
CA GLN A 381 28.26 -8.93 -8.30
C GLN A 381 28.48 -8.25 -6.97
N CYS A 382 27.65 -8.62 -6.00
CA CYS A 382 27.70 -8.07 -4.65
C CYS A 382 28.04 -9.13 -3.62
N SER A 383 28.53 -8.66 -2.48
CA SER A 383 28.69 -9.49 -1.29
C SER A 383 27.34 -9.89 -0.70
N SER A 384 27.33 -10.90 0.18
CA SER A 384 26.10 -11.51 0.71
C SER A 384 25.67 -10.98 2.09
N GLU A 385 26.32 -9.94 2.63
CA GLU A 385 25.91 -9.36 3.91
C GLU A 385 24.64 -8.51 3.78
N ALA A 386 24.01 -8.20 4.93
CA ALA A 386 22.77 -7.42 4.98
C ALA A 386 22.87 -6.01 4.36
N ALA A 387 24.07 -5.41 4.37
CA ALA A 387 24.38 -4.17 3.69
C ALA A 387 25.45 -4.45 2.62
N PRO A 388 25.06 -4.97 1.45
CA PRO A 388 25.99 -5.54 0.48
C PRO A 388 26.90 -4.49 -0.15
N ARG A 389 28.09 -4.92 -0.55
CA ARG A 389 29.11 -4.12 -1.23
C ARG A 389 29.32 -4.66 -2.64
N VAL A 390 29.67 -3.79 -3.57
CA VAL A 390 29.99 -4.18 -4.94
C VAL A 390 31.39 -4.79 -4.97
N LEU A 391 31.47 -6.05 -5.41
CA LEU A 391 32.72 -6.82 -5.48
C LEU A 391 33.28 -6.89 -6.90
N SER A 392 32.41 -7.03 -7.90
CA SER A 392 32.79 -7.12 -9.31
C SER A 392 31.82 -6.36 -10.19
N ILE A 393 32.35 -5.74 -11.25
CA ILE A 393 31.60 -5.00 -12.25
C ILE A 393 31.98 -5.57 -13.61
N THR A 394 31.01 -6.07 -14.38
CA THR A 394 31.26 -6.62 -15.70
C THR A 394 31.22 -5.51 -16.76
N MET A 395 32.40 -5.08 -17.23
CA MET A 395 32.53 -4.00 -18.23
C MET A 395 32.53 -4.51 -19.69
N SER A 396 32.71 -5.81 -19.90
CA SER A 396 32.74 -6.41 -21.24
C SER A 396 31.45 -6.14 -22.02
N GLU A 397 31.59 -5.85 -23.31
CA GLU A 397 30.47 -5.62 -24.24
C GLU A 397 29.58 -4.40 -23.90
N LYS A 398 29.96 -3.56 -22.92
CA LYS A 398 29.20 -2.37 -22.51
C LYS A 398 29.53 -1.11 -23.32
N ASN A 399 30.44 -1.19 -24.30
CA ASN A 399 30.90 -0.08 -25.15
C ASN A 399 31.33 1.17 -24.36
N ILE A 400 31.91 0.97 -23.18
CA ILE A 400 32.39 2.06 -22.33
C ILE A 400 33.68 2.61 -22.93
N THR A 401 33.64 3.86 -23.39
CA THR A 401 34.80 4.57 -23.96
C THR A 401 35.29 5.67 -23.02
N GLY A 402 36.59 5.93 -23.02
CA GLY A 402 37.20 7.04 -22.27
C GLY A 402 38.05 6.59 -21.08
N SER A 403 38.32 7.53 -20.17
CA SER A 403 39.05 7.26 -18.94
C SER A 403 38.22 6.45 -17.95
N ILE A 404 38.88 5.65 -17.11
CA ILE A 404 38.26 4.95 -15.99
C ILE A 404 37.50 5.97 -15.13
N PRO A 405 36.18 5.79 -14.90
CA PRO A 405 35.39 6.69 -14.07
C PRO A 405 35.94 6.75 -12.64
N GLU A 406 36.08 7.96 -12.08
CA GLU A 406 36.58 8.16 -10.71
C GLU A 406 35.69 7.49 -9.65
N GLU A 407 34.40 7.28 -9.95
CA GLU A 407 33.46 6.56 -9.09
C GLU A 407 33.96 5.16 -8.73
N LEU A 408 34.62 4.46 -9.66
CA LEU A 408 35.16 3.13 -9.41
C LEU A 408 36.23 3.14 -8.30
N THR A 409 36.97 4.24 -8.17
CA THR A 409 37.98 4.38 -7.10
C THR A 409 37.36 4.53 -5.70
N LYS A 410 36.07 4.84 -5.63
CA LYS A 410 35.31 4.98 -4.36
C LYS A 410 34.71 3.65 -3.88
N LEU A 411 34.74 2.60 -4.71
CA LEU A 411 34.23 1.27 -4.37
C LEU A 411 35.32 0.47 -3.65
N SER A 412 35.41 0.62 -2.31
CA SER A 412 36.52 0.06 -1.54
C SER A 412 36.56 -1.47 -1.47
N ALA A 413 35.46 -2.14 -1.82
CA ALA A 413 35.34 -3.60 -1.82
C ALA A 413 35.46 -4.20 -3.22
N LEU A 414 35.60 -3.36 -4.26
CA LEU A 414 35.73 -3.80 -5.64
C LEU A 414 37.06 -4.51 -5.83
N VAL A 415 37.01 -5.75 -6.33
CA VAL A 415 38.18 -6.60 -6.58
C VAL A 415 38.36 -6.94 -8.06
N GLU A 416 37.33 -6.76 -8.88
CA GLU A 416 37.33 -7.17 -10.30
C GLU A 416 36.51 -6.19 -11.18
N LEU A 417 36.96 -6.01 -12.43
CA LEU A 417 36.39 -5.17 -13.50
C LEU A 417 36.31 -5.93 -14.83
#